data_AF-A0A3B6NJN1-F1
#
_entry.id   AF-A0A3B6NJN1-F1
#
_cell.length_a   1.000
_cell.length_b   1.000
_cell.length_c   1.000
_cell.angle_alpha   90.00
_cell.angle_beta   90.00
_cell.angle_gamma   90.00
#
_symmetry.space_group_name_H-M   'P 1'
#
loop_
_entity.id
_entity.type
_entity.pdbx_description
1 polymer ?
#
loop_
_entity_poly.entity_id
_entity_poly.type
_entity_poly.pdbx_seq_one_letter_code
_entity_poly.pdbx_strand_id
1 'polypeptide(L)'
;MRVWRMFKDWLGLHNVHSSDWSDATSVKEWWSHNATKKTQSRKPLASLMLLISWELWNERNARIFRNTAVPVGVIVARIKEKASLWSMAGARHLSNIMPQE
;
A
#
# COMPACT_ATOMS: atom_id res chain seq x y z
N MET A 1 7.62 -7.71 -2.82
CA MET A 1 8.19 -7.05 -4.01
C MET A 1 7.17 -6.80 -5.14
N ARG A 2 6.48 -7.80 -5.72
CA ARG A 2 5.61 -7.60 -6.92
C ARG A 2 4.39 -6.69 -6.69
N VAL A 3 3.59 -6.95 -5.65
CA VAL A 3 2.42 -6.12 -5.27
C VAL A 3 2.85 -4.67 -5.09
N TRP A 4 3.89 -4.44 -4.30
CA TRP A 4 4.44 -3.11 -4.04
C TRP A 4 4.99 -2.41 -5.28
N ARG A 5 5.61 -3.13 -6.22
CA ARG A 5 6.04 -2.56 -7.50
C ARG A 5 4.85 -2.02 -8.29
N MET A 6 3.78 -2.81 -8.41
CA MET A 6 2.55 -2.37 -9.09
C MET A 6 1.91 -1.15 -8.41
N PHE A 7 2.00 -1.05 -7.09
CA PHE A 7 1.55 0.16 -6.36
C PHE A 7 2.43 1.37 -6.61
N LYS A 8 3.75 1.20 -6.65
CA LYS A 8 4.67 2.30 -6.98
C LYS A 8 4.42 2.83 -8.38
N ASP A 9 4.21 1.93 -9.34
CA ASP A 9 3.90 2.28 -10.72
C ASP A 9 2.56 3.03 -10.79
N TRP A 10 1.54 2.53 -10.08
CA TRP A 10 0.23 3.18 -10.02
C TRP A 10 0.26 4.58 -9.38
N LEU A 11 1.08 4.79 -8.34
CA LEU A 11 1.13 6.06 -7.60
C LEU A 11 2.21 7.04 -8.13
N GLY A 12 2.92 6.68 -9.19
CA GLY A 12 4.06 7.49 -9.69
C GLY A 12 5.19 7.67 -8.67
N LEU A 13 5.34 6.74 -7.71
CA LEU A 13 6.35 6.81 -6.64
C LEU A 13 7.71 6.30 -7.11
N HIS A 14 8.21 6.87 -8.22
CA HIS A 14 9.47 6.46 -8.85
C HIS A 14 10.69 6.66 -7.94
N ASN A 15 10.61 7.60 -7.00
CA ASN A 15 11.69 7.91 -6.05
C ASN A 15 11.72 6.98 -4.83
N VAL A 16 10.79 6.03 -4.71
CA VAL A 16 10.76 5.05 -3.61
C VAL A 16 11.41 3.75 -4.07
N HIS A 17 12.69 3.58 -3.73
CA HIS A 17 13.42 2.37 -4.04
C HIS A 17 12.96 1.22 -3.11
N SER A 18 12.51 0.12 -3.72
CA SER A 18 12.05 -1.06 -2.96
C SER A 18 13.20 -1.91 -2.42
N SER A 19 14.44 -1.63 -2.85
CA SER A 19 15.68 -2.21 -2.31
C SER A 19 15.88 -1.80 -0.85
N ASP A 20 15.55 -0.58 -0.49
CA ASP A 20 15.74 -0.04 0.86
C ASP A 20 14.86 -0.75 1.92
N TRP A 21 13.94 -1.61 1.45
CA TRP A 21 12.99 -2.31 2.31
C TRP A 21 13.46 -3.71 2.70
N SER A 22 14.33 -4.34 1.90
CA SER A 22 14.93 -5.62 2.26
C SER A 22 15.96 -5.49 3.37
N ASP A 23 16.47 -4.27 3.59
CA ASP A 23 17.51 -3.99 4.58
C ASP A 23 16.93 -3.66 5.96
N ALA A 24 15.61 -3.50 6.07
CA ALA A 24 14.96 -3.24 7.35
C ALA A 24 14.92 -4.51 8.21
N THR A 25 15.43 -4.40 9.43
CA THR A 25 15.52 -5.51 10.40
C THR A 25 14.21 -5.74 11.17
N SER A 26 13.27 -4.78 11.10
CA SER A 26 11.96 -4.89 11.74
C SER A 26 10.86 -4.11 11.01
N VAL A 27 9.59 -4.48 11.25
CA VAL A 27 8.42 -3.74 10.76
C VAL A 27 8.41 -2.30 11.28
N LYS A 28 8.85 -2.08 12.53
CA LYS A 28 8.95 -0.75 13.15
C LYS A 28 9.96 0.14 12.41
N GLU A 29 11.13 -0.41 12.10
CA GLU A 29 12.16 0.28 11.33
C GLU A 29 11.67 0.58 9.91
N TRP A 30 11.10 -0.42 9.22
CA TRP A 30 10.52 -0.25 7.89
C TRP A 30 9.43 0.83 7.86
N TRP A 31 8.51 0.81 8.83
CA TRP A 31 7.45 1.81 8.97
C TRP A 31 8.03 3.20 9.20
N SER A 32 8.99 3.33 10.11
CA SER A 32 9.62 4.62 10.41
C SER A 32 10.29 5.17 9.15
N HIS A 33 11.08 4.36 8.45
CA HIS A 33 11.78 4.79 7.24
C HIS A 33 10.83 5.25 6.12
N ASN A 34 9.68 4.60 5.95
CA ASN A 34 8.79 4.85 4.81
C ASN A 34 7.62 5.80 5.11
N ALA A 35 7.04 5.73 6.31
CA ALA A 35 5.86 6.50 6.71
C ALA A 35 6.17 7.77 7.49
N THR A 36 7.42 7.99 7.95
CA THR A 36 7.79 9.20 8.71
C THR A 36 8.67 10.20 7.97
N LYS A 37 9.06 9.92 6.71
CA LYS A 37 9.73 10.92 5.86
C LYS A 37 8.89 12.20 5.80
N LYS A 38 9.52 13.36 6.03
CA LYS A 38 8.88 14.69 5.99
C LYS A 38 8.54 15.05 4.54
N THR A 39 7.49 14.48 4.00
CA THR A 39 6.92 14.86 2.70
C THR A 39 5.51 15.41 2.88
N GLN A 40 5.07 16.27 1.95
CA GLN A 40 3.70 16.83 1.95
C GLN A 40 2.62 15.74 1.81
N SER A 41 3.00 14.55 1.32
CA SER A 41 2.15 13.37 1.15
C SER A 41 2.29 12.31 2.25
N ARG A 42 2.92 12.62 3.40
CA ARG A 42 3.16 11.64 4.48
C ARG A 42 1.91 10.93 4.98
N LYS A 43 0.87 11.70 5.34
CA LYS A 43 -0.39 11.16 5.88
C LYS A 43 -1.08 10.19 4.90
N PRO A 44 -1.36 10.57 3.65
CA PRO A 44 -2.05 9.67 2.74
C PRO A 44 -1.21 8.48 2.30
N LEU A 45 0.12 8.65 2.18
CA LEU A 45 1.01 7.53 1.92
C LEU A 45 0.98 6.51 3.07
N ALA A 46 1.04 6.97 4.33
CA ALA A 46 0.94 6.08 5.50
C ALA A 46 -0.41 5.33 5.55
N SER A 47 -1.52 6.02 5.27
CA SER A 47 -2.85 5.38 5.17
C SER A 47 -2.90 4.32 4.08
N LEU A 48 -2.32 4.59 2.91
CA LEU A 48 -2.29 3.65 1.81
C LEU A 48 -1.36 2.46 2.09
N MET A 49 -0.20 2.70 2.71
CA MET A 49 0.71 1.64 3.13
C MET A 49 0.07 0.70 4.16
N LEU A 50 -0.73 1.26 5.08
CA LEU A 50 -1.51 0.48 6.04
C LEU A 50 -2.56 -0.37 5.31
N LEU A 51 -3.29 0.20 4.36
CA LEU A 51 -4.29 -0.53 3.55
C LEU A 51 -3.64 -1.68 2.76
N ILE A 52 -2.49 -1.45 2.14
CA ILE A 52 -1.75 -2.50 1.41
C ILE A 52 -1.32 -3.61 2.38
N SER A 53 -0.77 -3.24 3.53
CA SER A 53 -0.34 -4.20 4.56
C SER A 53 -1.51 -5.03 5.10
N TRP A 54 -2.67 -4.40 5.29
CA TRP A 54 -3.92 -5.04 5.72
C TRP A 54 -4.43 -6.05 4.69
N GLU A 55 -4.49 -5.70 3.41
CA GLU A 55 -4.94 -6.62 2.36
C GLU A 55 -3.99 -7.82 2.18
N LEU A 56 -2.68 -7.59 2.29
CA LEU A 56 -1.69 -8.68 2.27
C LEU A 56 -1.82 -9.60 3.49
N TRP A 57 -2.04 -9.03 4.67
CA TRP A 57 -2.34 -9.82 5.86
C TRP A 57 -3.59 -10.68 5.61
N ASN A 58 -4.68 -10.11 5.10
CA ASN A 58 -5.92 -10.83 4.87
C ASN A 58 -5.77 -11.97 3.86
N GLU A 59 -5.04 -11.73 2.76
CA GLU A 59 -4.76 -12.78 1.79
C GLU A 59 -3.97 -13.94 2.42
N ARG A 60 -2.91 -13.62 3.19
CA ARG A 60 -2.10 -14.64 3.86
C ARG A 60 -2.94 -15.47 4.84
N ASN A 61 -3.86 -14.85 5.57
CA ASN A 61 -4.74 -15.57 6.48
C ASN A 61 -5.79 -16.40 5.77
N ALA A 62 -6.38 -15.90 4.68
CA ALA A 62 -7.26 -16.71 3.84
C ALA A 62 -6.53 -17.93 3.28
N ARG A 63 -5.27 -17.77 2.89
CA ARG A 63 -4.44 -18.88 2.40
C ARG A 63 -4.17 -19.92 3.48
N ILE A 64 -3.79 -19.50 4.68
CA ILE A 64 -3.45 -20.41 5.78
C ILE A 64 -4.69 -21.09 6.36
N PHE A 65 -5.72 -20.32 6.69
CA PHE A 65 -6.87 -20.81 7.46
C PHE A 65 -8.01 -21.32 6.60
N ARG A 66 -8.08 -20.94 5.32
CA ARG A 66 -9.18 -21.32 4.41
C ARG A 66 -8.68 -22.00 3.13
N ASN A 67 -7.38 -22.27 3.02
CA ASN A 67 -6.72 -22.81 1.82
C ASN A 67 -7.12 -22.07 0.53
N THR A 68 -7.35 -20.76 0.63
CA THR A 68 -7.84 -19.93 -0.48
C THR A 68 -6.78 -18.90 -0.85
N ALA A 69 -6.31 -18.92 -2.10
CA ALA A 69 -5.36 -17.96 -2.63
C ALA A 69 -5.98 -17.18 -3.80
N VAL A 70 -5.67 -15.89 -3.89
CA VAL A 70 -6.10 -15.05 -5.02
C VAL A 70 -4.89 -14.53 -5.80
N PRO A 71 -5.02 -14.31 -7.12
CA PRO A 71 -3.96 -13.69 -7.91
C PRO A 71 -3.61 -12.30 -7.39
N VAL A 72 -2.35 -11.90 -7.56
CA VAL A 72 -1.85 -10.57 -7.17
C VAL A 72 -2.69 -9.43 -7.77
N GLY A 73 -3.18 -9.59 -9.00
CA GLY A 73 -4.04 -8.60 -9.66
C GLY A 73 -5.36 -8.35 -8.90
N VAL A 74 -5.93 -9.38 -8.28
CA VAL A 74 -7.16 -9.26 -7.48
C VAL A 74 -6.90 -8.47 -6.19
N ILE A 75 -5.74 -8.69 -5.54
CA ILE A 75 -5.33 -7.92 -4.36
C ILE A 75 -5.15 -6.45 -4.74
N VAL A 76 -4.48 -6.19 -5.85
CA VAL A 76 -4.26 -4.82 -6.34
C VAL A 76 -5.59 -4.12 -6.63
N ALA A 77 -6.52 -4.79 -7.31
CA ALA A 77 -7.85 -4.25 -7.60
C ALA A 77 -8.62 -3.89 -6.33
N ARG A 78 -8.64 -4.78 -5.32
CA ARG A 78 -9.31 -4.52 -4.03
C ARG A 78 -8.75 -3.31 -3.30
N ILE A 79 -7.43 -3.12 -3.31
CA ILE A 79 -6.79 -1.96 -2.68
C ILE A 79 -7.16 -0.67 -3.42
N LYS A 80 -7.14 -0.67 -4.76
CA LYS A 80 -7.54 0.49 -5.57
C LYS A 80 -9.00 0.88 -5.29
N GLU A 81 -9.89 -0.11 -5.29
CA GLU A 81 -11.31 0.07 -4.98
C GLU A 81 -11.51 0.65 -3.57
N LYS A 82 -10.85 0.08 -2.54
CA LYS A 82 -10.92 0.60 -1.17
C LYS A 82 -10.35 2.01 -1.04
N ALA A 83 -9.24 2.31 -1.70
CA ALA A 83 -8.66 3.64 -1.71
C ALA A 83 -9.62 4.66 -2.36
N SER A 84 -10.29 4.28 -3.46
CA SER A 84 -11.29 5.11 -4.13
C SER A 84 -12.51 5.36 -3.24
N LEU A 85 -13.04 4.31 -2.60
CA LEU A 85 -14.14 4.42 -1.64
C LEU A 85 -13.77 5.35 -0.47
N TRP A 86 -12.54 5.26 0.06
CA TRP A 86 -12.10 6.14 1.14
C TRP A 86 -12.00 7.60 0.66
N SER A 87 -11.49 7.82 -0.54
CA SER A 87 -11.46 9.14 -1.18
C SER A 87 -12.87 9.74 -1.30
N MET A 88 -13.82 8.96 -1.83
CA MET A 88 -15.24 9.35 -1.96
C MET A 88 -15.91 9.61 -0.61
N ALA A 89 -15.55 8.84 0.42
CA ALA A 89 -16.05 9.02 1.79
C ALA A 89 -15.42 10.23 2.52
N GLY A 90 -14.57 11.03 1.84
CA GLY A 90 -14.03 12.28 2.37
C GLY A 90 -12.60 12.19 2.90
N ALA A 91 -11.85 11.13 2.61
CA ALA A 91 -10.42 11.06 2.90
C ALA A 91 -9.61 11.96 1.93
N ARG A 92 -9.77 13.28 2.06
CA ARG A 92 -9.22 14.31 1.14
C ARG A 92 -7.73 14.17 0.86
N HIS A 93 -6.96 13.69 1.83
CA HIS A 93 -5.53 13.50 1.64
C HIS A 93 -5.20 12.35 0.68
N LEU A 94 -5.99 11.27 0.68
CA LEU A 94 -5.82 10.14 -0.25
C LEU A 94 -6.15 10.57 -1.68
N SER A 95 -7.21 11.37 -1.85
CA SER A 95 -7.59 11.96 -3.14
C SER A 95 -6.43 12.72 -3.81
N ASN A 96 -5.55 13.34 -3.03
CA ASN A 96 -4.43 14.13 -3.55
C ASN A 96 -3.26 13.29 -4.12
N ILE A 97 -3.20 12.00 -3.82
CA ILE A 97 -2.12 11.10 -4.27
C ILE A 97 -2.59 9.99 -5.21
N MET A 98 -3.90 9.82 -5.34
CA MET A 98 -4.48 8.86 -6.26
C MET A 98 -4.50 9.47 -7.66
N PRO A 99 -4.08 8.71 -8.70
CA PRO A 99 -4.31 9.14 -10.07
C PRO A 99 -5.79 9.41 -10.28
N GLN A 100 -6.12 10.54 -10.92
CA GLN A 100 -7.44 10.72 -11.50
C GLN A 100 -7.49 9.79 -12.71
N GLU A 101 -8.30 8.74 -12.65
CA GLU A 101 -8.61 7.89 -13.82
C GLU A 101 -9.44 8.66 -14.84
#